data_AF-A0A7J6VT17-F1
#
_entry.id   AF-A0A7J6VT17-F1
#
_cell.length_a   1.000
_cell.length_b   1.000
_cell.length_c   1.000
_cell.angle_alpha   90.00
_cell.angle_beta   90.00
_cell.angle_gamma   90.00
#
_symmetry.space_group_name_H-M   'P 1'
#
loop_
_entity.id
_entity.type
_entity.pdbx_description
1 polymer ?
#
loop_
_entity_poly.entity_id
_entity_poly.type
_entity_poly.pdbx_seq_one_letter_code
_entity_poly.pdbx_strand_id
1 'polypeptide(L)'
;MRSEYGISPDVEHYACLVDNLARAGWLNEAYTLIKSMPMQPDDCVWVALLSGCQIHGNVPLAEVAARHLVELKPQHSGYHVLLSNIYTDASRQKDAAHVRTVMKDMGVKKFPGYSWIEVNGEFHTFLTADKTHEQRQVIYFTLDGLTKRLLTEGYAPSLAS
;
A
#
# COMPACT_ATOMS: atom_id res chain seq x y z
N MET A 1 -18.06 13.65 17.38
CA MET A 1 -17.72 12.39 18.09
C MET A 1 -17.82 12.53 19.61
N ARG A 2 -16.90 13.21 20.30
CA ARG A 2 -16.92 13.26 21.77
C ARG A 2 -18.05 14.12 22.36
N SER A 3 -18.26 15.32 21.83
CA SER A 3 -19.30 16.26 22.30
C SER A 3 -20.72 15.84 21.91
N GLU A 4 -20.86 15.24 20.73
CA GLU A 4 -22.17 14.96 20.11
C GLU A 4 -22.65 13.51 20.33
N TYR A 5 -21.73 12.54 20.34
CA TYR A 5 -22.06 11.12 20.47
C TYR A 5 -21.48 10.48 21.75
N GLY A 6 -20.71 11.23 22.56
CA GLY A 6 -20.04 10.70 23.75
C GLY A 6 -18.88 9.73 23.45
N ILE A 7 -18.52 9.53 22.18
CA ILE A 7 -17.48 8.59 21.75
C ILE A 7 -16.14 9.32 21.73
N SER A 8 -15.19 8.83 22.53
CA SER A 8 -13.81 9.30 22.47
C SER A 8 -13.10 8.61 21.29
N PRO A 9 -12.54 9.36 20.32
CA PRO A 9 -11.84 8.76 19.19
C PRO A 9 -10.63 7.95 19.68
N ASP A 10 -10.50 6.73 19.16
CA ASP A 10 -9.33 5.86 19.31
C ASP A 10 -8.40 5.95 18.09
N VAL A 11 -7.34 5.15 18.07
CA VAL A 11 -6.33 5.17 17.01
C VAL A 11 -6.93 4.80 15.65
N GLU A 12 -7.90 3.89 15.60
CA GLU A 12 -8.58 3.46 14.39
C GLU A 12 -9.44 4.58 13.78
N HIS A 13 -10.13 5.36 14.62
CA HIS A 13 -10.86 6.54 14.17
C HIS A 13 -9.92 7.59 13.55
N TYR A 14 -8.75 7.82 14.16
CA TYR A 14 -7.74 8.73 13.61
C TYR A 14 -7.12 8.21 12.33
N ALA A 15 -6.78 6.92 12.25
CA ALA A 15 -6.25 6.30 11.04
C ALA A 15 -7.20 6.48 9.85
N CYS A 16 -8.50 6.27 10.07
CA CYS A 16 -9.53 6.50 9.06
C CYS A 16 -9.59 7.96 8.60
N LEU A 17 -9.58 8.93 9.54
CA LEU A 17 -9.60 10.35 9.19
C LEU A 17 -8.34 10.80 8.45
N VAL A 18 -7.17 10.32 8.87
CA VAL A 18 -5.89 10.58 8.20
C VAL A 18 -5.90 10.01 6.79
N ASP A 19 -6.38 8.78 6.58
CA ASP A 19 -6.50 8.17 5.25
C ASP A 19 -7.40 8.99 4.33
N ASN A 20 -8.58 9.42 4.82
CA ASN A 20 -9.49 10.26 4.04
C ASN A 20 -8.84 11.59 3.63
N LEU A 21 -8.23 12.32 4.57
CA LEU A 21 -7.55 13.58 4.31
C LEU A 21 -6.38 13.40 3.32
N ALA A 22 -5.55 12.39 3.55
CA ALA A 22 -4.36 12.14 2.74
C ALA A 22 -4.74 11.75 1.30
N ARG A 23 -5.76 10.90 1.13
CA ARG A 23 -6.29 10.54 -0.19
C ARG A 23 -6.94 11.73 -0.90
N ALA A 24 -7.57 12.64 -0.17
CA ALA A 24 -8.12 13.89 -0.71
C ALA A 24 -7.04 14.94 -1.06
N GLY A 25 -5.77 14.69 -0.75
CA GLY A 25 -4.64 15.60 -1.03
C GLY A 25 -4.39 16.63 0.07
N TRP A 26 -5.13 16.56 1.18
CA TRP A 26 -5.00 17.47 2.33
C TRP A 26 -3.92 16.94 3.28
N LEU A 27 -2.71 16.82 2.75
CA LEU A 27 -1.59 16.15 3.41
C LEU A 27 -1.11 16.90 4.66
N ASN A 28 -1.15 18.22 4.65
CA ASN A 28 -0.73 19.03 5.79
C ASN A 28 -1.74 18.93 6.94
N GLU A 29 -3.03 18.87 6.61
CA GLU A 29 -4.14 18.67 7.52
C GLU A 29 -4.07 17.26 8.11
N ALA A 30 -3.83 16.24 7.27
CA ALA A 30 -3.59 14.87 7.72
C ALA A 30 -2.43 14.80 8.71
N TYR A 31 -1.28 15.40 8.39
CA TYR A 31 -0.12 15.43 9.31
C TYR A 31 -0.39 16.24 10.58
N THR A 32 -1.15 17.34 10.49
CA THR A 32 -1.55 18.12 11.66
C THR A 32 -2.48 17.32 12.58
N LEU A 33 -3.40 16.54 11.99
CA LEU A 33 -4.27 15.64 12.74
C LEU A 33 -3.45 14.59 13.50
N ILE A 34 -2.46 13.98 12.87
CA ILE A 34 -1.53 13.03 13.54
C ILE A 34 -0.84 13.67 14.74
N LYS A 35 -0.29 14.89 14.57
CA LYS A 35 0.37 15.62 15.66
C LYS A 35 -0.57 16.01 16.81
N SER A 36 -1.88 16.09 16.53
CA SER A 36 -2.90 16.42 17.52
C SER A 36 -3.47 15.20 18.26
N MET A 37 -3.06 13.99 17.89
CA MET A 37 -3.57 12.76 18.51
C MET A 37 -3.25 12.74 20.01
N PRO A 38 -4.23 12.42 20.88
CA PRO A 38 -4.00 12.32 22.32
C PRO A 38 -3.30 11.02 22.73
N MET A 39 -3.07 10.11 21.78
CA MET A 39 -2.34 8.86 21.94
C MET A 39 -1.22 8.76 20.90
N GLN A 40 -0.28 7.82 21.10
CA GLN A 40 0.77 7.56 20.13
C GLN A 40 0.18 7.02 18.82
N PRO A 41 0.49 7.62 17.65
CA PRO A 41 0.07 7.08 16.36
C PRO A 41 0.74 5.74 16.09
N ASP A 42 -0.04 4.78 15.60
CA ASP A 42 0.45 3.45 15.21
C ASP A 42 0.92 3.43 13.74
N ASP A 43 1.30 2.24 13.27
CA ASP A 43 1.73 2.08 11.89
C ASP A 43 0.61 2.32 10.87
N CYS A 44 -0.65 2.01 11.20
CA CYS A 44 -1.78 2.25 10.30
C CYS A 44 -1.92 3.74 9.98
N VAL A 45 -1.80 4.61 10.99
CA VAL A 45 -1.86 6.07 10.82
C VAL A 45 -0.74 6.58 9.90
N TRP A 46 0.50 6.12 10.11
CA TRP A 46 1.64 6.56 9.29
C TRP A 46 1.61 5.98 7.87
N VAL A 47 1.14 4.73 7.69
CA VAL A 47 0.93 4.14 6.36
C VAL A 47 -0.12 4.91 5.58
N ALA A 48 -1.21 5.35 6.22
CA ALA A 48 -2.24 6.16 5.58
C ALA A 48 -1.66 7.48 5.03
N LEU A 49 -0.86 8.19 5.83
CA LEU A 49 -0.18 9.41 5.37
C LEU A 49 0.80 9.12 4.23
N LEU A 50 1.66 8.10 4.38
CA LEU A 50 2.67 7.73 3.39
C LEU A 50 2.03 7.36 2.04
N SER A 51 0.92 6.64 2.07
CA SER A 51 0.16 6.25 0.87
C SER A 51 -0.44 7.47 0.17
N GLY A 52 -1.00 8.42 0.92
CA GLY A 52 -1.45 9.69 0.35
C GLY A 52 -0.30 10.51 -0.24
N CYS A 53 0.86 10.52 0.41
CA CYS A 53 2.05 11.17 -0.15
C CYS A 53 2.50 10.54 -1.48
N GLN A 54 2.34 9.23 -1.66
CA GLN A 54 2.58 8.59 -2.95
C GLN A 54 1.62 9.10 -4.03
N ILE A 55 0.31 9.11 -3.72
CA ILE A 55 -0.73 9.54 -4.67
C ILE A 55 -0.48 10.97 -5.15
N HIS A 56 -0.08 11.86 -4.24
CA HIS A 56 0.05 13.30 -4.50
C HIS A 56 1.51 13.76 -4.70
N GLY A 57 2.47 12.84 -4.77
CA GLY A 57 3.88 13.13 -5.06
C GLY A 57 4.62 13.96 -4.00
N ASN A 58 4.18 13.97 -2.75
CA ASN A 58 4.82 14.75 -1.68
C ASN A 58 5.95 13.97 -1.00
N VAL A 59 7.12 13.98 -1.63
CA VAL A 59 8.29 13.23 -1.15
C VAL A 59 8.80 13.68 0.24
N PRO A 60 8.89 14.98 0.57
CA PRO A 60 9.35 15.40 1.89
C PRO A 60 8.50 14.85 3.04
N LEU A 61 7.18 14.86 2.89
CA LEU A 61 6.29 14.34 3.92
C LEU A 61 6.28 12.80 3.94
N ALA A 62 6.46 12.15 2.79
CA ALA A 62 6.68 10.71 2.72
C ALA A 62 7.91 10.27 3.53
N GLU A 63 9.02 11.00 3.42
CA GLU A 63 10.26 10.70 4.18
C GLU A 63 10.04 10.81 5.71
N VAL A 64 9.21 11.76 6.16
CA VAL A 64 8.81 11.88 7.57
C VAL A 64 8.00 10.66 8.01
N ALA A 65 6.94 10.31 7.28
CA ALA A 65 6.09 9.18 7.62
C ALA A 65 6.87 7.84 7.60
N ALA A 66 7.72 7.65 6.59
CA ALA A 66 8.53 6.44 6.46
C ALA A 66 9.55 6.29 7.61
N ARG A 67 10.11 7.39 8.12
CA ARG A 67 11.02 7.33 9.27
C ARG A 67 10.33 6.75 10.51
N HIS A 68 9.14 7.25 10.82
CA HIS A 68 8.35 6.71 11.93
C HIS A 68 8.00 5.23 11.73
N LEU A 69 7.64 4.82 10.51
CA LEU A 69 7.35 3.42 10.21
C LEU A 69 8.57 2.49 10.37
N VAL A 70 9.74 2.94 9.95
CA VAL A 70 11.00 2.18 10.11
C VAL A 70 11.41 2.10 11.58
N GLU A 71 11.21 3.17 12.36
CA GLU A 71 11.42 3.15 13.81
C GLU A 71 10.46 2.17 14.52
N LEU A 72 9.20 2.10 14.08
CA LEU A 72 8.18 1.22 14.67
C LEU A 72 8.40 -0.26 14.31
N LYS A 73 8.55 -0.59 13.02
CA LYS A 73 8.70 -1.98 12.55
C LYS A 73 9.70 -2.05 11.38
N PRO A 74 11.02 -2.01 11.65
CA PRO A 74 12.06 -1.93 10.62
C PRO A 74 12.08 -3.12 9.66
N GLN A 75 11.58 -4.28 10.10
CA GLN A 75 11.54 -5.52 9.31
C GLN A 75 10.33 -5.61 8.38
N HIS A 76 9.39 -4.66 8.42
CA HIS A 76 8.18 -4.72 7.61
C HIS A 76 8.48 -4.32 6.16
N SER A 77 8.49 -5.30 5.25
CA SER A 77 8.88 -5.09 3.85
C SER A 77 8.02 -4.05 3.12
N GLY A 78 6.73 -3.97 3.47
CA GLY A 78 5.78 -3.06 2.82
C GLY A 78 6.17 -1.58 2.95
N TYR A 79 6.77 -1.18 4.07
CA TYR A 79 7.11 0.23 4.31
C TYR A 79 8.27 0.68 3.42
N HIS A 80 9.30 -0.16 3.32
CA HIS A 80 10.44 0.08 2.44
C HIS A 80 10.04 0.04 0.97
N VAL A 81 9.18 -0.90 0.57
CA VAL A 81 8.69 -0.98 -0.81
C VAL A 81 7.89 0.28 -1.16
N LEU A 82 7.01 0.76 -0.27
CA LEU A 82 6.24 1.97 -0.51
C LEU A 82 7.14 3.20 -0.67
N LEU A 83 8.13 3.39 0.20
CA LEU A 83 9.10 4.48 0.07
C LEU A 83 9.94 4.37 -1.22
N SER A 84 10.40 3.16 -1.59
CA SER A 84 11.13 2.94 -2.84
C SER A 84 10.28 3.27 -4.07
N ASN A 85 8.97 3.01 -4.03
CA ASN A 85 8.06 3.35 -5.12
C ASN A 85 7.89 4.87 -5.21
N ILE A 86 7.66 5.56 -4.09
CA ILE A 86 7.58 7.03 -4.03
C ILE A 86 8.83 7.69 -4.65
N TYR A 87 10.03 7.18 -4.34
CA TYR A 87 11.25 7.66 -4.97
C TYR A 87 11.32 7.37 -6.47
N THR A 88 10.82 6.21 -6.91
CA THR A 88 10.75 5.88 -8.34
C THR A 88 9.81 6.83 -9.08
N ASP A 89 8.62 7.06 -8.53
CA ASP A 89 7.59 7.97 -9.07
C ASP A 89 8.13 9.41 -9.17
N ALA A 90 8.96 9.82 -8.21
CA ALA A 90 9.66 11.12 -8.20
C ALA A 90 10.94 11.17 -9.06
N SER A 91 11.22 10.14 -9.88
CA SER A 91 12.44 10.02 -10.68
C SER A 91 13.76 10.02 -9.86
N ARG A 92 13.68 9.75 -8.56
CA ARG A 92 14.80 9.65 -7.61
C ARG A 92 15.34 8.21 -7.56
N GLN A 93 15.78 7.70 -8.70
CA GLN A 93 16.21 6.30 -8.85
C GLN A 93 17.35 5.89 -7.89
N LYS A 94 18.26 6.81 -7.56
CA LYS A 94 19.35 6.58 -6.60
C LYS A 94 18.83 6.31 -5.19
N ASP A 95 17.83 7.06 -4.75
CA ASP A 95 17.24 6.90 -3.42
C ASP A 95 16.40 5.61 -3.35
N ALA A 96 15.66 5.30 -4.41
CA ALA A 96 14.98 4.02 -4.54
C ALA A 96 15.96 2.84 -4.47
N ALA A 97 17.13 2.95 -5.13
CA ALA A 97 18.18 1.94 -5.06
C ALA A 97 18.79 1.82 -3.65
N HIS A 98 18.98 2.94 -2.95
CA HIS A 98 19.46 2.95 -1.57
C HIS A 98 18.49 2.20 -0.63
N VAL A 99 17.18 2.46 -0.73
CA VAL A 99 16.17 1.73 0.06
C VAL A 99 16.25 0.22 -0.19
N ARG A 100 16.42 -0.21 -1.45
CA ARG A 100 16.57 -1.63 -1.79
C ARG A 100 17.84 -2.25 -1.20
N THR A 101 18.95 -1.50 -1.17
CA THR A 101 20.19 -1.95 -0.51
C THR A 101 19.97 -2.11 0.99
N VAL A 102 19.35 -1.13 1.64
CA VAL A 102 19.02 -1.19 3.08
C VAL A 102 18.14 -2.41 3.39
N MET A 103 17.11 -2.69 2.58
CA MET A 103 16.30 -3.91 2.72
C MET A 103 17.15 -5.18 2.63
N LYS A 104 18.05 -5.26 1.65
CA LYS A 104 18.93 -6.43 1.46
C LYS A 104 19.85 -6.63 2.66
N ASP A 105 20.46 -5.57 3.16
CA ASP A 105 21.40 -5.61 4.29
C ASP A 105 20.69 -6.01 5.59
N MET A 106 19.43 -5.63 5.76
CA MET A 106 18.59 -6.06 6.89
C MET A 106 17.97 -7.45 6.71
N GLY A 107 18.13 -8.09 5.54
CA GLY A 107 17.49 -9.36 5.22
C GLY A 107 15.98 -9.26 4.95
N VAL A 108 15.45 -8.05 4.78
CA VAL A 108 14.04 -7.79 4.47
C VAL A 108 13.76 -8.18 3.03
N LYS A 109 12.86 -9.16 2.84
CA LYS A 109 12.40 -9.59 1.51
C LYS A 109 11.00 -9.07 1.25
N LYS A 110 10.76 -8.55 0.06
CA LYS A 110 9.40 -8.26 -0.41
C LYS A 110 8.64 -9.58 -0.50
N PHE A 111 7.60 -9.73 0.31
CA PHE A 111 6.66 -10.83 0.12
C PHE A 111 5.81 -10.55 -1.13
N PRO A 112 5.71 -11.50 -2.07
CA PRO A 112 4.75 -11.38 -3.16
C PRO A 112 3.34 -11.30 -2.58
N GLY A 113 2.50 -10.43 -3.15
CA GLY A 113 1.08 -10.46 -2.84
C GLY A 113 0.49 -11.79 -3.29
N TYR A 114 -0.41 -12.34 -2.48
CA TYR A 114 -1.14 -13.55 -2.82
C TYR A 114 -2.62 -13.38 -2.48
N SER A 115 -3.47 -14.01 -3.26
CA SER A 115 -4.86 -14.25 -2.94
C SER A 115 -5.11 -15.74 -2.91
N TRP A 116 -6.23 -16.16 -2.34
CA TRP A 116 -6.63 -17.55 -2.34
C TRP A 116 -8.16 -17.65 -2.42
N ILE A 117 -8.65 -18.77 -2.94
CA ILE A 117 -10.06 -19.14 -2.92
C ILE A 117 -10.20 -20.57 -2.42
N GLU A 118 -11.36 -20.91 -1.87
CA GLU A 118 -11.70 -22.28 -1.51
C GLU A 118 -12.71 -22.82 -2.51
N VAL A 119 -12.42 -23.99 -3.10
CA VAL A 119 -13.31 -24.70 -4.02
C VAL A 119 -13.40 -26.14 -3.56
N ASN A 120 -14.61 -26.60 -3.23
CA ASN A 120 -14.86 -27.98 -2.78
C ASN A 120 -13.98 -28.43 -1.61
N GLY A 121 -13.64 -27.53 -0.69
CA GLY A 121 -12.77 -27.82 0.47
C GLY A 121 -11.27 -27.76 0.18
N GLU A 122 -10.86 -27.40 -1.04
CA GLU A 122 -9.46 -27.22 -1.41
C GLU A 122 -9.11 -25.74 -1.57
N PHE A 123 -7.98 -25.32 -1.00
CA PHE A 123 -7.46 -23.96 -1.11
C PHE A 123 -6.60 -23.81 -2.36
N HIS A 124 -6.99 -22.88 -3.24
CA HIS A 124 -6.24 -22.52 -4.43
C HIS A 124 -5.59 -21.15 -4.20
N THR A 125 -4.25 -21.13 -4.11
CA THR A 125 -3.48 -19.91 -3.88
C THR A 125 -2.93 -19.36 -5.19
N PHE A 126 -3.00 -18.04 -5.35
CA PHE A 126 -2.49 -17.30 -6.51
C PHE A 126 -1.48 -16.27 -6.02
N LEU A 127 -0.20 -16.48 -6.33
CA LEU A 127 0.86 -15.54 -6.01
C LEU A 127 1.13 -14.63 -7.20
N THR A 128 1.55 -13.39 -6.93
CA THR A 128 1.93 -12.44 -7.97
C THR A 128 3.03 -13.03 -8.85
N ALA A 129 2.79 -13.07 -10.17
CA ALA A 129 3.68 -13.63 -11.20
C ALA A 129 3.95 -15.16 -11.12
N ASP A 130 3.26 -15.87 -10.24
CA ASP A 130 3.36 -17.31 -10.13
C ASP A 130 2.57 -18.03 -11.24
N LYS A 131 3.11 -19.16 -11.70
CA LYS A 131 2.55 -20.05 -12.72
C LYS A 131 2.61 -21.52 -12.29
N THR A 132 2.70 -21.80 -11.00
CA THR A 132 2.83 -23.16 -10.46
C THR A 132 1.49 -23.90 -10.33
N HIS A 133 0.36 -23.19 -10.32
CA HIS A 133 -0.97 -23.79 -10.18
C HIS A 133 -1.21 -24.88 -11.23
N GLU A 134 -1.67 -26.06 -10.81
CA GLU A 134 -1.84 -27.23 -11.70
C GLU A 134 -2.80 -26.94 -12.86
N GLN A 135 -3.89 -26.23 -12.56
CA GLN A 135 -4.90 -25.83 -13.56
C GLN A 135 -4.56 -24.52 -14.31
N ARG A 136 -3.33 -24.01 -14.22
CA ARG A 136 -2.96 -22.70 -14.83
C ARG A 136 -3.39 -22.56 -16.28
N GLN A 137 -3.29 -23.63 -17.07
CA GLN A 137 -3.57 -23.60 -18.50
C GLN A 137 -5.05 -23.25 -18.76
N VAL A 138 -5.95 -23.87 -17.99
CA VAL A 138 -7.40 -23.62 -18.08
C VAL A 138 -7.72 -22.22 -17.58
N ILE A 139 -7.15 -21.83 -16.44
CA ILE A 139 -7.37 -20.50 -15.83
C ILE A 139 -6.98 -19.38 -16.80
N TYR A 140 -5.76 -19.42 -17.36
CA TYR A 140 -5.30 -18.41 -18.30
C TYR A 140 -6.09 -18.43 -19.61
N PHE A 141 -6.47 -19.61 -20.13
CA PHE A 141 -7.32 -19.70 -21.31
C PHE A 141 -8.69 -19.03 -21.09
N THR A 142 -9.32 -19.26 -19.94
CA THR A 142 -10.58 -18.61 -19.57
C THR A 142 -10.41 -17.11 -19.40
N LEU A 143 -9.35 -16.65 -18.73
CA LEU A 143 -9.05 -15.23 -18.55
C LEU A 143 -8.81 -14.51 -19.88
N ASP A 144 -8.11 -15.13 -20.83
CA ASP A 144 -7.90 -14.60 -22.17
C ASP A 144 -9.22 -14.45 -22.93
N GLY A 145 -10.11 -15.45 -22.83
CA GLY A 145 -11.45 -15.40 -23.40
C GLY A 145 -12.30 -14.27 -22.83
N LEU A 146 -12.29 -14.10 -21.50
CA LEU A 146 -12.99 -13.01 -20.82
C LEU A 146 -12.43 -11.64 -21.21
N THR A 147 -11.10 -11.51 -21.27
CA THR A 147 -10.42 -10.28 -21.65
C THR A 147 -10.81 -9.86 -23.08
N LYS A 148 -10.83 -10.80 -24.03
CA LYS A 148 -11.29 -10.54 -25.41
C LYS A 148 -12.72 -10.02 -25.44
N ARG A 149 -13.63 -10.61 -24.65
CA ARG A 149 -15.02 -10.15 -24.55
C ARG A 149 -15.13 -8.75 -23.93
N LEU A 150 -14.35 -8.46 -22.89
CA LEU A 150 -14.32 -7.13 -22.30
C LEU A 150 -13.86 -6.08 -23.32
N LEU A 151 -12.81 -6.38 -24.10
CA LEU A 151 -12.33 -5.49 -25.15
C LEU A 151 -13.39 -5.22 -26.22
N THR A 152 -14.21 -6.22 -26.60
CA THR A 152 -15.31 -6.02 -27.57
C THR A 152 -16.43 -5.15 -27.03
N GLU A 153 -16.65 -5.14 -25.71
CA GLU A 153 -17.63 -4.28 -25.03
C GLU A 153 -17.08 -2.87 -24.72
N GLY A 154 -15.89 -2.53 -25.22
CA GLY A 154 -15.29 -1.20 -25.09
C GLY A 154 -14.41 -1.00 -23.85
N TYR A 155 -14.03 -2.07 -23.15
CA TYR A 155 -13.01 -1.98 -22.10
C TYR A 155 -11.67 -1.53 -22.70
N ALA A 156 -11.06 -0.50 -22.12
CA ALA A 156 -9.73 -0.02 -22.48
C ALA A 156 -8.78 -0.19 -21.29
N PRO A 157 -7.91 -1.22 -21.29
CA PRO A 157 -6.99 -1.44 -20.18
C PRO A 157 -5.95 -0.30 -20.09
N SER A 158 -5.77 0.25 -18.89
CA SER A 158 -4.63 1.12 -18.60
C SER A 158 -3.39 0.26 -18.35
N LEU A 159 -2.42 0.33 -19.26
CA LEU A 159 -1.16 -0.41 -19.17
C LEU A 159 -0.03 0.41 -18.50
N ALA A 160 -0.35 1.59 -17.95
CA ALA A 160 0.64 2.40 -17.24
C ALA A 160 1.10 1.65 -15.98
N SER A 161 2.37 1.25 -15.98
CA SER A 161 3.10 0.64 -14.86
C SER A 161 4.26 1.55 -14.47
#